data_AF-A0A4Y7U1Q6-F1
#
_entry.id   AF-A0A4Y7U1Q6-F1
#
_cell.length_a   1.000
_cell.length_b   1.000
_cell.length_c   1.000
_cell.angle_alpha   90.00
_cell.angle_beta   90.00
_cell.angle_gamma   90.00
#
_symmetry.space_group_name_H-M   'P 1'
#
loop_
_entity.id
_entity.type
_entity.pdbx_description
1 polymer ?
#
loop_
_entity_poly.entity_id
_entity_poly.type
_entity_poly.pdbx_seq_one_letter_code
_entity_poly.pdbx_strand_id
1 'polypeptide(L)'
;ILAANAPAGTYELTYEICELLNPTNCSSNQVQVTITAPGIDAVADNLGSINGNMGGTTTVSLIAADTVNAAQAVIGTNPGEVKLTVTPPIPTGL
;
A
#
# COMPACT_ATOMS: atom_id res chain seq x y z
N ILE A 1 3.77 24.30 0.87
CA ILE A 1 3.75 23.27 -0.22
C ILE A 1 4.07 21.91 0.37
N LEU A 2 3.28 20.90 0.01
CA LEU A 2 3.52 19.50 0.37
C LEU A 2 4.16 18.81 -0.84
N ALA A 3 5.35 18.23 -0.66
CA ALA A 3 6.09 17.60 -1.75
C ALA A 3 5.60 16.17 -2.02
N ALA A 4 5.93 15.64 -3.20
CA ALA A 4 5.72 14.22 -3.50
C ALA A 4 6.46 13.33 -2.48
N ASN A 5 5.85 12.19 -2.13
CA ASN A 5 6.37 11.25 -1.13
C ASN A 5 6.55 11.84 0.28
N ALA A 6 5.74 12.84 0.65
CA ALA A 6 5.69 13.30 2.03
C ALA A 6 5.35 12.12 2.98
N PRO A 7 6.07 11.97 4.12
CA PRO A 7 5.81 10.92 5.08
C PRO A 7 4.37 10.91 5.61
N ALA A 8 3.94 9.78 6.18
CA ALA A 8 2.66 9.71 6.86
C ALA A 8 2.63 10.69 8.04
N GLY A 9 1.54 11.43 8.17
CA GLY A 9 1.37 12.49 9.15
C GLY A 9 0.26 13.46 8.80
N THR A 10 -0.03 14.36 9.73
CA THR A 10 -0.99 15.44 9.54
C THR A 10 -0.23 16.74 9.30
N TYR A 11 -0.58 17.44 8.22
CA TYR A 11 0.06 18.66 7.76
C TYR A 11 -0.95 19.79 7.73
N GLU A 12 -0.58 20.95 8.30
CA GLU A 12 -1.33 22.18 8.17
C GLU A 12 -0.75 23.02 7.02
N LEU A 13 -1.62 23.44 6.10
CA LEU A 13 -1.27 24.30 4.98
C LEU A 13 -2.05 25.61 5.09
N THR A 14 -1.33 26.71 5.18
CA THR A 14 -1.93 28.05 5.11
C THR A 14 -2.17 28.43 3.66
N TYR A 15 -3.37 28.90 3.36
CA TYR A 15 -3.71 29.53 2.08
C TYR A 15 -4.14 30.98 2.29
N GLU A 16 -4.10 31.75 1.21
CA GLU A 16 -4.54 33.14 1.17
C GLU A 16 -5.41 33.34 -0.08
N ILE A 17 -6.52 34.06 0.08
CA ILE A 17 -7.41 34.48 -1.00
C ILE A 17 -7.40 35.99 -1.03
N CYS A 18 -7.11 36.58 -2.19
CA CYS A 18 -7.10 38.02 -2.41
C CYS A 18 -8.18 38.44 -3.41
N GLU A 19 -8.77 39.61 -3.23
CA GLU A 19 -9.65 40.22 -4.24
C GLU A 19 -8.87 40.55 -5.51
N LEU A 20 -9.43 40.24 -6.68
CA LEU A 20 -8.75 40.48 -7.96
C LEU A 20 -8.55 41.98 -8.24
N LEU A 21 -9.52 42.81 -7.87
CA LEU A 21 -9.48 44.26 -8.10
C LEU A 21 -8.71 45.02 -7.01
N ASN A 22 -8.56 44.43 -5.83
CA ASN A 22 -7.83 45.01 -4.70
C ASN A 22 -6.85 43.98 -4.12
N PRO A 23 -5.67 43.75 -4.74
CA PRO A 23 -4.76 42.67 -4.35
C PRO A 23 -4.15 42.77 -2.93
N THR A 24 -4.41 43.86 -2.21
CA THR A 24 -4.04 44.03 -0.80
C THR A 24 -5.16 43.60 0.15
N ASN A 25 -6.38 43.40 -0.34
CA ASN A 25 -7.51 42.89 0.43
C ASN A 25 -7.50 41.36 0.34
N CYS A 26 -6.83 40.74 1.32
CA CYS A 26 -6.64 39.31 1.38
C CYS A 26 -7.10 38.72 2.72
N SER A 27 -7.49 37.45 2.69
CA SER A 27 -7.86 36.66 3.86
C SER A 27 -7.11 35.33 3.83
N SER A 28 -6.57 34.91 4.98
CA SER A 28 -5.85 33.64 5.12
C SER A 28 -6.56 32.69 6.06
N ASN A 29 -6.40 31.40 5.80
CA ASN A 29 -6.88 30.34 6.68
C ASN A 29 -6.01 29.08 6.50
N GLN A 30 -6.22 28.07 7.34
CA GLN A 30 -5.49 26.81 7.32
C GLN A 30 -6.37 25.67 6.80
N VAL A 31 -5.76 24.71 6.10
CA VAL A 31 -6.34 23.41 5.76
C VAL A 31 -5.47 22.30 6.32
N GLN A 32 -6.13 21.27 6.84
CA GLN A 32 -5.47 20.08 7.33
C GLN A 32 -5.45 19.00 6.25
N VAL A 33 -4.28 18.43 6.00
CA VAL A 33 -4.08 17.29 5.08
C VAL A 33 -3.47 16.14 5.87
N THR A 34 -4.15 15.00 5.91
CA THR A 34 -3.64 13.78 6.53
C THR A 34 -3.15 12.82 5.46
N ILE A 35 -1.88 12.43 5.56
CA ILE A 35 -1.26 11.37 4.77
C ILE A 35 -1.21 10.12 5.63
N THR A 36 -1.85 9.05 5.17
CA THR A 36 -1.81 7.74 5.84
C THR A 36 -0.74 6.86 5.21
N ALA A 37 0.01 6.12 6.03
CA ALA A 37 0.88 5.07 5.53
C ALA A 37 0.02 3.93 4.92
N PRO A 38 0.51 3.26 3.86
CA PRO A 38 -0.17 2.07 3.36
C PRO A 38 -0.16 0.98 4.43
N GLY A 39 -1.31 0.36 4.66
CA GLY A 39 -1.45 -0.77 5.59
C GLY A 39 -1.41 -2.09 4.83
N ILE A 40 -0.56 -3.02 5.29
CA ILE A 40 -0.57 -4.41 4.82
C ILE A 40 -1.06 -5.26 5.99
N ASP A 41 -2.15 -5.98 5.77
CA ASP A 41 -2.64 -7.00 6.68
C ASP A 41 -2.41 -8.36 6.01
N ALA A 42 -1.39 -9.07 6.48
CA ALA A 42 -0.99 -10.37 5.97
C ALA A 42 -1.41 -11.45 6.97
N VAL A 43 -2.22 -12.40 6.52
CA VAL A 43 -2.76 -13.47 7.34
C VAL A 43 -2.01 -14.75 6.98
N ALA A 44 -1.44 -15.41 7.99
CA ALA A 44 -0.68 -16.63 7.77
C ALA A 44 -1.55 -17.75 7.19
N ASP A 45 -1.15 -18.26 6.03
CA ASP A 45 -1.81 -19.41 5.40
C ASP A 45 -1.47 -20.73 6.10
N ASN A 46 -2.45 -21.63 6.14
CA ASN A 46 -2.23 -23.04 6.45
C ASN A 46 -2.63 -23.90 5.26
N LEU A 47 -1.64 -24.34 4.49
CA LEU A 47 -1.81 -25.11 3.25
C LEU A 47 -1.76 -26.63 3.49
N GLY A 48 -1.57 -27.06 4.74
CA GLY A 48 -1.27 -28.46 5.06
C GLY A 48 0.07 -28.92 4.48
N SER A 49 0.25 -30.24 4.37
CA SER A 49 1.46 -30.84 3.81
C SER A 49 1.45 -30.81 2.27
N ILE A 50 2.50 -30.24 1.67
CA ILE A 50 2.75 -30.30 0.23
C ILE A 50 3.93 -31.24 -0.03
N ASN A 51 3.82 -32.10 -1.04
CA ASN A 51 4.89 -32.99 -1.44
C ASN A 51 6.02 -32.18 -2.09
N GLY A 52 7.21 -32.15 -1.48
CA GLY A 52 8.34 -31.38 -1.99
C GLY A 52 8.98 -31.92 -3.27
N ASN A 53 8.75 -33.20 -3.62
CA ASN A 53 9.27 -33.83 -4.85
C ASN A 53 8.32 -33.62 -6.04
N MET A 54 7.04 -33.94 -5.87
CA MET A 54 6.01 -33.76 -6.91
C MET A 54 5.59 -32.29 -7.04
N GLY A 55 5.81 -31.48 -6.00
CA GLY A 55 5.17 -30.20 -5.83
C GLY A 55 3.68 -30.34 -5.49
N GLY A 56 2.95 -29.24 -5.63
CA GLY A 56 1.51 -29.22 -5.45
C GLY A 56 0.90 -27.91 -5.94
N THR A 57 -0.42 -27.90 -6.07
CA THR A 57 -1.21 -26.67 -6.20
C THR A 57 -1.87 -26.38 -4.87
N THR A 58 -1.92 -25.11 -4.48
CA THR A 58 -2.70 -24.70 -3.31
C THR A 58 -4.17 -24.74 -3.68
N THR A 59 -5.02 -25.26 -2.78
CA THR A 59 -6.48 -25.25 -2.97
C THR A 59 -7.10 -23.87 -2.79
N VAL A 60 -6.34 -22.95 -2.19
CA VAL A 60 -6.70 -21.55 -1.93
C VAL A 60 -5.55 -20.64 -2.39
N SER A 61 -5.87 -19.42 -2.82
CA SER A 61 -4.87 -18.41 -3.14
C SER A 61 -4.11 -17.94 -1.89
N LEU A 62 -2.80 -17.75 -2.00
CA LEU A 62 -1.92 -17.28 -0.91
C LEU A 62 -2.20 -15.84 -0.46
N ILE A 63 -3.01 -15.10 -1.22
CA ILE A 63 -3.40 -13.73 -0.90
C ILE A 63 -4.87 -13.65 -0.49
N ALA A 64 -5.56 -14.79 -0.34
CA ALA A 64 -7.02 -14.80 -0.17
C ALA A 64 -7.49 -14.07 1.09
N ALA A 65 -6.71 -14.15 2.18
CA ALA A 65 -7.00 -13.46 3.43
C ALA A 65 -6.23 -12.15 3.61
N ASP A 66 -5.40 -11.77 2.63
CA ASP A 66 -4.52 -10.61 2.72
C ASP A 66 -5.18 -9.35 2.16
N THR A 67 -4.97 -8.23 2.83
CA THR A 67 -5.44 -6.92 2.35
C THR A 67 -4.33 -5.88 2.29
N VAL A 68 -4.42 -5.01 1.28
CA VAL A 68 -3.64 -3.78 1.16
C VAL A 68 -4.61 -2.62 1.24
N ASN A 69 -4.43 -1.74 2.22
CA ASN A 69 -5.34 -0.61 2.50
C ASN A 69 -6.80 -1.06 2.66
N ALA A 70 -7.02 -2.18 3.36
CA ALA A 70 -8.31 -2.83 3.58
C ALA A 70 -9.04 -3.33 2.30
N ALA A 71 -8.39 -3.30 1.14
CA ALA A 71 -8.85 -3.95 -0.08
C ALA A 71 -8.11 -5.27 -0.30
N GLN A 72 -8.73 -6.24 -0.99
CA GLN A 72 -8.08 -7.51 -1.31
C GLN A 72 -6.71 -7.27 -1.97
N ALA A 73 -5.67 -7.94 -1.48
CA ALA A 73 -4.37 -7.92 -2.12
C ALA A 73 -4.47 -8.40 -3.58
N VAL A 74 -3.70 -7.78 -4.47
CA VAL A 74 -3.62 -8.15 -5.89
C VAL A 74 -2.18 -8.54 -6.19
N ILE A 75 -2.01 -9.66 -6.90
CA ILE A 75 -0.70 -10.05 -7.43
C ILE A 75 -0.44 -9.26 -8.71
N GLY A 76 0.68 -8.56 -8.78
CA GLY A 76 1.06 -7.82 -9.97
C GLY A 76 2.37 -7.07 -9.85
N THR A 77 2.53 -6.00 -10.62
CA THR A 77 3.77 -5.22 -10.75
C THR A 77 3.60 -3.73 -10.43
N ASN A 78 2.39 -3.27 -10.17
CA ASN A 78 2.14 -1.88 -9.84
C ASN A 78 2.54 -1.58 -8.37
N PRO A 79 2.82 -0.31 -8.03
CA PRO A 79 3.06 0.08 -6.65
C PRO A 79 1.89 -0.32 -5.74
N GLY A 80 2.18 -1.00 -4.63
CA GLY A 80 1.17 -1.49 -3.68
C GLY A 80 0.60 -2.89 -4.00
N GLU A 81 0.99 -3.50 -5.12
CA GLU A 81 0.64 -4.90 -5.43
C GLU A 81 1.64 -5.89 -4.82
N VAL A 82 1.17 -7.11 -4.56
CA VAL A 82 1.96 -8.20 -3.98
C VAL A 82 2.84 -8.85 -5.05
N LYS A 83 4.13 -9.00 -4.76
CA LYS A 83 5.07 -9.75 -5.58
C LYS A 83 5.46 -11.06 -4.89
N LEU A 84 5.04 -12.17 -5.49
CA LEU A 84 5.50 -13.51 -5.09
C LEU A 84 6.91 -13.75 -5.61
N THR A 85 7.84 -14.11 -4.72
CA THR A 85 9.21 -14.47 -5.10
C THR A 85 9.50 -15.89 -4.61
N VAL A 86 9.90 -16.77 -5.51
CA VAL A 86 10.38 -18.11 -5.15
C VAL A 86 11.84 -17.98 -4.74
N THR A 87 12.20 -18.45 -3.54
CA THR A 87 13.58 -18.43 -3.05
C THR A 87 14.30 -19.74 -3.40
N PRO A 88 15.33 -19.72 -4.28
CA PRO A 88 16.14 -20.89 -4.58
C PRO A 88 17.27 -21.12 -3.55
N PRO A 89 17.89 -22.32 -3.51
CA PRO A 89 17.61 -23.47 -4.37
C PRO A 89 16.28 -24.11 -3.98
N ILE A 90 15.43 -24.37 -4.97
CA ILE A 90 14.33 -25.31 -4.78
C ILE A 90 15.00 -26.66 -4.57
N PRO A 91 14.77 -27.34 -3.44
CA PRO A 91 15.33 -28.67 -3.24
C PRO A 91 14.95 -29.53 -4.45
N THR A 92 15.93 -29.96 -5.22
CA THR A 92 15.70 -30.97 -6.25
C THR A 92 15.18 -32.20 -5.52
N GLY A 93 14.05 -32.72 -5.97
CA GLY A 93 13.41 -33.89 -5.37
C GLY A 93 14.40 -35.01 -5.05
N LEU A 94 14.16 -35.67 -3.91
CA LEU A 94 14.80 -36.94 -3.56
C LEU A 94 14.37 -38.03 -4.54
#